data_AF-A0A7W7Y6C0-F1
#
_entry.id   AF-A0A7W7Y6C0-F1
#
_cell.length_a   1.000
_cell.length_b   1.000
_cell.length_c   1.000
_cell.angle_alpha   90.00
_cell.angle_beta   90.00
_cell.angle_gamma   90.00
#
_symmetry.space_group_name_H-M   'P 1'
#
loop_
_entity.id
_entity.type
_entity.pdbx_description
1 polymer ?
#
loop_
_entity_poly.entity_id
_entity_poly.type
_entity_poly.pdbx_seq_one_letter_code
_entity_poly.pdbx_strand_id
1 'polypeptide(L)'
;MRLDGVVLSAEEHKSLTLWLDGRKVRDIPLVRRRWIPAYFHFHLKREVLARFPSTGTMALTTPDGKVVSWRGCSEWRVKIPHGDGRLFSTIESGGSVDKKGFLAPTPQQVRTRQDRYLEIYQEANAFFSQHWGSPMLLLYGTLLGVVREGDFIPGDDDFDAGYVSNKGSPGAVKQETMELVVQLVLHGFSCRALVDTHFVIDAHAMFSLNSTTKTPAGGAP
;
A
#
# COMPACT_ATOMS: atom_id res chain seq x y z
N MET A 1 0.93 3.87 16.73
CA MET A 1 1.82 3.67 17.89
C MET A 1 3.25 3.66 17.41
N ARG A 2 4.07 4.59 17.92
CA ARG A 2 5.45 4.76 17.51
C ARG A 2 6.38 3.99 18.45
N LEU A 3 7.27 3.20 17.87
CA LEU A 3 8.30 2.42 18.53
C LEU A 3 9.65 2.92 18.00
N ASP A 4 10.41 3.59 18.85
CA ASP A 4 11.76 4.02 18.54
C ASP A 4 12.67 3.93 19.75
N GLY A 5 13.95 3.71 19.49
CA GLY A 5 14.96 3.51 20.53
C GLY A 5 16.32 3.20 19.95
N VAL A 6 17.32 3.25 20.82
CA VAL A 6 18.71 2.89 20.55
C VAL A 6 18.97 1.49 21.12
N VAL A 7 19.77 0.69 20.43
CA VAL A 7 20.14 -0.67 20.83
C VAL A 7 21.64 -0.75 21.01
N LEU A 8 22.08 -0.90 22.25
CA LEU A 8 23.49 -0.94 22.62
C LEU A 8 24.11 -2.33 22.48
N SER A 9 23.30 -3.39 22.54
CA SER A 9 23.75 -4.79 22.63
C SER A 9 23.53 -5.61 21.35
N ALA A 10 23.22 -4.97 20.22
CA ALA A 10 22.83 -5.63 18.97
C ALA A 10 23.76 -5.31 17.80
N GLU A 11 25.05 -5.13 18.06
CA GLU A 11 26.03 -4.68 17.05
C GLU A 11 26.04 -5.55 15.79
N GLU A 12 25.75 -6.85 15.92
CA GLU A 12 25.73 -7.80 14.79
C GLU A 12 24.36 -7.99 14.13
N HIS A 13 23.25 -7.60 14.77
CA HIS A 13 21.90 -7.94 14.27
C HIS A 13 21.34 -6.92 13.29
N LYS A 14 20.70 -7.36 12.21
CA LYS A 14 20.09 -6.43 11.23
C LYS A 14 18.70 -5.93 11.64
N SER A 15 18.06 -6.58 12.60
CA SER A 15 16.68 -6.31 13.00
C SER A 15 16.40 -6.69 14.46
N LEU A 16 15.25 -6.25 14.96
CA LEU A 16 14.60 -6.71 16.20
C LEU A 16 13.29 -7.40 15.85
N THR A 17 12.89 -8.40 16.61
CA THR A 17 11.59 -9.03 16.52
C THR A 17 10.61 -8.34 17.47
N LEU A 18 9.50 -7.84 16.95
CA LEU A 18 8.39 -7.33 17.74
C LEU A 18 7.43 -8.47 18.06
N TRP A 19 7.09 -8.59 19.34
CA TRP A 19 6.17 -9.59 19.88
C TRP A 19 4.91 -8.93 20.46
N LEU A 20 3.80 -9.67 20.40
CA LEU A 20 2.55 -9.36 21.09
C LEU A 20 2.00 -10.68 21.64
N ASP A 21 1.83 -10.75 22.96
CA ASP A 21 1.35 -11.92 23.71
C ASP A 21 2.12 -13.20 23.33
N GLY A 22 3.46 -13.09 23.26
CA GLY A 22 4.36 -14.20 22.93
C GLY A 22 4.37 -14.61 21.46
N ARG A 23 3.65 -13.89 20.58
CA ARG A 23 3.55 -14.19 19.15
C ARG A 23 4.23 -13.12 18.31
N LYS A 24 4.98 -13.53 17.28
CA LYS A 24 5.74 -12.62 16.43
C LYS A 24 4.79 -11.77 15.58
N VAL A 25 4.95 -10.46 15.67
CA VAL A 25 4.24 -9.48 14.84
C VAL A 25 5.04 -9.18 13.57
N ARG A 26 6.32 -8.79 13.72
CA ARG A 26 7.20 -8.41 12.60
C ARG A 26 8.65 -8.24 13.04
N ASP A 27 9.58 -8.37 12.11
CA ASP A 27 10.97 -7.89 12.27
C ASP A 27 11.11 -6.40 11.88
N ILE A 28 11.61 -5.61 12.81
CA ILE A 28 11.89 -4.18 12.67
C ILE A 28 13.37 -3.99 12.30
N PRO A 29 13.69 -3.32 11.18
CA PRO A 29 15.07 -3.11 10.78
C PRO A 29 15.80 -2.16 11.74
N LEU A 30 17.07 -2.47 12.01
CA LEU A 30 17.99 -1.57 12.69
C LEU A 30 18.68 -0.66 11.67
N VAL A 31 18.65 0.64 11.93
CA VAL A 31 19.40 1.64 11.19
C VAL A 31 20.76 1.83 11.85
N ARG A 32 21.81 1.83 11.04
CA ARG A 32 23.19 2.07 11.47
C ARG A 32 23.74 3.32 10.80
N ARG A 33 24.45 4.12 11.58
CA ARG A 33 25.22 5.26 11.08
C ARG A 33 26.59 5.24 11.74
N ARG A 34 27.60 5.75 11.02
CA ARG A 34 28.96 5.86 11.56
C ARG A 34 28.91 6.67 12.87
N TRP A 35 29.53 6.15 13.93
CA TRP A 35 29.62 6.77 15.28
C TRP A 35 28.33 6.88 16.09
N ILE A 36 27.21 6.32 15.63
CA ILE A 36 25.95 6.30 16.38
C ILE A 36 25.59 4.84 16.65
N PRO A 37 25.23 4.47 17.89
CA PRO A 37 24.76 3.12 18.16
C PRO A 37 23.54 2.78 17.28
N ALA A 38 23.35 1.50 16.97
CA ALA A 38 22.22 1.07 16.15
C ALA A 38 20.90 1.55 16.77
N TYR A 39 19.96 2.01 15.94
CA TYR A 39 18.66 2.47 16.41
C TYR A 39 17.55 1.94 15.52
N PHE A 40 16.32 1.97 16.02
CA PHE A 40 15.15 1.59 15.26
C PHE A 40 14.09 2.68 15.30
N HIS A 41 13.29 2.72 14.25
CA HIS A 41 12.11 3.54 14.17
C HIS A 41 11.03 2.77 13.41
N PHE A 42 9.89 2.55 14.06
CA PHE A 42 8.77 1.84 13.48
C PHE A 42 7.45 2.41 13.97
N HIS A 43 6.44 2.42 13.11
CA HIS A 43 5.14 2.98 13.43
C HIS A 43 4.03 2.01 13.04
N LEU A 44 3.44 1.36 14.04
CA LEU A 44 2.19 0.60 13.85
C LEU A 44 1.01 1.54 13.59
N LYS A 45 0.40 1.41 12.41
CA LYS A 45 -0.73 2.24 12.00
C LYS A 45 -2.01 1.83 12.73
N ARG A 46 -2.99 2.74 12.72
CA ARG A 46 -4.25 2.57 13.44
C ARG A 46 -5.00 1.30 13.03
N GLU A 47 -5.00 0.96 11.75
CA GLU A 47 -5.64 -0.26 11.24
C GLU A 47 -5.03 -1.54 11.80
N VAL A 48 -3.70 -1.60 11.97
CA VAL A 48 -3.02 -2.74 12.58
C VAL A 48 -3.37 -2.80 14.06
N LEU A 49 -3.33 -1.66 14.76
CA LEU A 49 -3.70 -1.59 16.17
C LEU A 49 -5.16 -1.99 16.42
N ALA A 50 -6.08 -1.65 15.51
CA ALA A 50 -7.47 -2.07 15.61
C ALA A 50 -7.62 -3.60 15.55
N ARG A 51 -6.63 -4.32 15.04
CA ARG A 51 -6.59 -5.79 15.06
C ARG A 51 -5.93 -6.41 16.29
N PHE A 52 -5.32 -5.61 17.17
CA PHE A 52 -4.75 -6.10 18.41
C PHE A 52 -5.86 -6.58 19.34
N PRO A 53 -5.58 -7.44 20.34
CA PRO A 53 -6.51 -7.66 21.44
C PRO A 53 -6.74 -6.36 22.22
N SER A 54 -7.84 -6.30 22.96
CA SER A 54 -8.20 -5.10 23.72
C SER A 54 -7.16 -4.74 24.79
N THR A 55 -6.44 -5.74 25.28
CA THR A 55 -5.24 -5.61 26.09
C THR A 55 -4.24 -6.69 25.67
N GLY A 56 -2.95 -6.37 25.69
CA GLY A 56 -1.89 -7.34 25.43
C GLY A 56 -0.54 -6.88 25.99
N THR A 57 0.43 -7.77 25.98
CA THR A 57 1.82 -7.52 26.38
C THR A 57 2.70 -7.54 25.14
N MET A 58 3.51 -6.51 24.98
CA MET A 58 4.45 -6.40 23.87
C MET A 58 5.89 -6.49 24.37
N ALA A 59 6.77 -7.01 23.51
CA ALA A 59 8.19 -7.11 23.78
C ALA A 59 8.99 -6.91 22.48
N LEU A 60 10.26 -6.56 22.62
CA LEU A 60 11.25 -6.58 21.54
C LEU A 60 12.35 -7.56 21.91
N THR A 61 12.74 -8.40 20.96
CA THR A 61 13.92 -9.26 21.12
C THR A 61 14.85 -9.10 19.93
N THR A 62 16.12 -9.43 20.13
CA THR A 62 17.04 -9.72 19.02
C THR A 62 16.73 -11.09 18.40
N PRO A 63 17.30 -11.42 17.23
CA PRO A 63 17.12 -12.73 16.59
C PRO A 63 17.61 -13.93 17.42
N ASP A 64 18.58 -13.73 18.30
CA ASP A 64 19.08 -14.74 19.26
C ASP A 64 18.24 -14.81 20.55
N GLY A 65 17.12 -14.07 20.61
CA GLY A 65 16.15 -14.15 21.72
C GLY A 65 16.44 -13.24 22.92
N LYS A 66 17.50 -12.42 22.89
CA LYS A 66 17.77 -11.47 23.98
C LYS A 66 16.72 -10.36 23.99
N VAL A 67 16.19 -10.05 25.17
CA VAL A 67 15.19 -9.00 25.34
C VAL A 67 15.83 -7.63 25.21
N VAL A 68 15.22 -6.77 24.40
CA VAL A 68 15.61 -5.38 24.19
C VAL A 68 14.65 -4.49 24.98
N SER A 69 15.20 -3.73 25.92
CA SER A 69 14.41 -2.79 26.70
C SER A 69 13.95 -1.61 25.85
N TRP A 70 12.65 -1.31 25.90
CA TRP A 70 12.07 -0.12 25.29
C TRP A 70 11.60 0.82 26.39
N ARG A 71 12.14 2.05 26.41
CA ARG A 71 11.89 3.05 27.47
C ARG A 71 12.16 2.51 28.89
N GLY A 72 13.18 1.66 29.03
CA GLY A 72 13.55 1.05 30.31
C GLY A 72 12.73 -0.18 30.71
N CYS A 73 11.80 -0.64 29.87
CA CYS A 73 10.97 -1.81 30.14
C CYS A 73 11.28 -2.95 29.17
N SER A 74 11.45 -4.17 29.69
CA SER A 74 11.60 -5.40 28.89
C SER A 74 10.30 -5.83 28.21
N GLU A 75 9.18 -5.55 28.86
CA GLU A 75 7.83 -5.80 28.38
C GLU A 75 6.94 -4.60 28.71
N TRP A 76 5.96 -4.31 27.86
CA TRP A 76 4.99 -3.25 28.12
C TRP A 76 3.58 -3.70 27.78
N ARG A 77 2.64 -3.35 28.65
CA ARG A 77 1.23 -3.60 28.45
C ARG A 77 0.63 -2.52 27.57
N VAL A 78 -0.08 -2.93 26.53
CA VAL A 78 -0.87 -2.05 25.68
C VAL A 78 -2.35 -2.25 25.96
N LYS A 79 -3.10 -1.15 25.96
CA LYS A 79 -4.57 -1.14 26.04
C LYS A 79 -5.10 -0.49 24.78
N ILE A 80 -5.80 -1.27 23.95
CA ILE A 80 -6.42 -0.82 22.71
C ILE A 80 -7.92 -1.05 22.85
N PRO A 81 -8.71 -0.11 23.40
CA PRO A 81 -10.11 -0.35 23.74
C PRO A 81 -11.00 -0.86 22.60
N HIS A 82 -10.62 -0.58 21.36
CA HIS A 82 -11.32 -0.97 20.13
C HIS A 82 -10.63 -2.10 19.37
N GLY A 83 -9.66 -2.79 20.01
CA GLY A 83 -8.96 -3.92 19.42
C GLY A 83 -9.86 -5.14 19.31
N ASP A 84 -9.92 -5.75 18.13
CA ASP A 84 -10.77 -6.91 17.85
C ASP A 84 -10.07 -8.28 18.01
N GLY A 85 -8.76 -8.30 18.30
CA GLY A 85 -7.97 -9.51 18.51
C GLY A 85 -7.66 -10.34 17.25
N ARG A 86 -7.99 -9.87 16.04
CA ARG A 86 -7.87 -10.65 14.80
C ARG A 86 -6.51 -10.62 14.14
N LEU A 87 -5.55 -9.83 14.63
CA LEU A 87 -4.24 -9.62 13.98
C LEU A 87 -3.60 -10.94 13.56
N PHE A 88 -3.52 -11.89 14.48
CA PHE A 88 -2.82 -13.14 14.20
C PHE A 88 -3.57 -14.06 13.26
N SER A 89 -4.91 -14.08 13.31
CA SER A 89 -5.70 -14.80 12.29
C SER A 89 -5.46 -14.22 10.88
N THR A 90 -5.27 -12.90 10.77
CA THR A 90 -4.90 -12.24 9.51
C THR A 90 -3.51 -12.67 9.05
N ILE A 91 -2.53 -12.72 9.96
CA ILE A 91 -1.16 -13.16 9.64
C ILE A 91 -1.14 -14.64 9.22
N GLU A 92 -1.85 -15.50 9.94
CA GLU A 92 -1.97 -16.93 9.61
C GLU A 92 -2.64 -17.18 8.27
N SER A 93 -3.57 -16.31 7.85
CA SER A 93 -4.18 -16.35 6.52
C SER A 93 -3.30 -15.82 5.37
N GLY A 94 -2.02 -15.55 5.65
CA GLY A 94 -1.05 -15.05 4.67
C GLY A 94 -0.93 -13.53 4.60
N GLY A 95 -1.58 -12.79 5.50
CA GLY A 95 -1.34 -11.36 5.68
C GLY A 95 -0.02 -11.08 6.41
N SER A 96 0.39 -9.82 6.47
CA SER A 96 1.51 -9.41 7.31
C SER A 96 1.35 -7.95 7.74
N VAL A 97 2.12 -7.51 8.74
CA VAL A 97 2.32 -6.07 8.95
C VAL A 97 3.47 -5.65 8.04
N ASP A 98 3.34 -4.61 7.23
CA ASP A 98 4.35 -4.16 6.27
C ASP A 98 5.44 -3.27 6.92
N LYS A 99 6.42 -2.81 6.12
CA LYS A 99 7.52 -1.95 6.61
C LYS A 99 7.06 -0.55 7.03
N LYS A 100 5.92 -0.09 6.51
CA LYS A 100 5.29 1.20 6.83
C LYS A 100 4.32 1.08 8.03
N GLY A 101 4.12 -0.15 8.52
CA GLY A 101 3.28 -0.52 9.65
C GLY A 101 1.78 -0.61 9.34
N PHE A 102 1.41 -0.82 8.07
CA PHE A 102 0.07 -1.16 7.60
C PHE A 102 -0.12 -2.69 7.55
N LEU A 103 -1.36 -3.15 7.43
CA LEU A 103 -1.63 -4.55 7.08
C LEU A 103 -1.42 -4.72 5.58
N ALA A 104 -0.45 -5.55 5.21
CA ALA A 104 -0.30 -6.01 3.86
C ALA A 104 -1.53 -6.87 3.47
N PRO A 105 -2.06 -6.69 2.25
CA PRO A 105 -3.14 -7.53 1.73
C PRO A 105 -2.71 -9.00 1.70
N THR A 106 -3.67 -9.92 1.88
CA THR A 106 -3.44 -11.35 1.66
C THR A 106 -3.24 -11.63 0.17
N PRO A 107 -2.62 -12.78 -0.22
CA PRO A 107 -2.47 -13.14 -1.63
C PRO A 107 -3.78 -13.11 -2.43
N GLN A 108 -4.88 -13.56 -1.83
CA GLN A 108 -6.21 -13.51 -2.46
C GLN A 108 -6.70 -12.08 -2.67
N GLN A 109 -6.46 -11.19 -1.70
CA GLN A 109 -6.79 -9.77 -1.82
C GLN A 109 -5.95 -9.07 -2.88
N VAL A 110 -4.65 -9.39 -2.95
CA VAL A 110 -3.76 -8.92 -4.03
C VAL A 110 -4.30 -9.34 -5.37
N ARG A 111 -4.65 -10.63 -5.56
CA ARG A 111 -5.21 -11.10 -6.83
C ARG A 111 -6.50 -10.39 -7.21
N THR A 112 -7.41 -10.23 -6.25
CA THR A 112 -8.67 -9.51 -6.47
C THR A 112 -8.43 -8.05 -6.90
N ARG A 113 -7.39 -7.40 -6.37
CA ARG A 113 -6.99 -6.04 -6.80
C ARG A 113 -6.40 -6.05 -8.21
N GLN A 114 -5.52 -7.01 -8.51
CA GLN A 114 -4.90 -7.17 -9.82
C GLN A 114 -5.94 -7.36 -10.93
N ASP A 115 -6.93 -8.23 -10.71
CA ASP A 115 -8.02 -8.44 -11.68
C ASP A 115 -8.79 -7.13 -11.93
N ARG A 116 -9.07 -6.38 -10.86
CA ARG A 116 -9.72 -5.07 -10.96
C ARG A 116 -8.85 -4.01 -11.64
N TYR A 117 -7.53 -4.04 -11.47
CA TYR A 117 -6.63 -3.14 -12.20
C TYR A 117 -6.69 -3.39 -13.71
N LEU A 118 -6.79 -4.65 -14.13
CA LEU A 118 -6.93 -4.99 -15.54
C LEU A 118 -8.25 -4.47 -16.13
N GLU A 119 -9.36 -4.59 -15.41
CA GLU A 119 -10.66 -4.03 -15.81
C GLU A 119 -10.57 -2.50 -16.00
N ILE A 120 -10.02 -1.80 -14.99
CA ILE A 120 -9.83 -0.34 -15.03
C ILE A 120 -8.92 0.06 -16.19
N TYR A 121 -7.81 -0.67 -16.38
CA TYR A 121 -6.89 -0.41 -17.48
C TYR A 121 -7.54 -0.58 -18.84
N GLN A 122 -8.37 -1.60 -19.04
CA GLN A 122 -9.09 -1.80 -20.29
C GLN A 122 -10.02 -0.62 -20.60
N GLU A 123 -10.80 -0.17 -19.62
CA GLU A 123 -11.69 0.98 -19.77
C GLU A 123 -10.92 2.27 -20.04
N ALA A 124 -9.89 2.55 -19.24
CA ALA A 124 -9.06 3.75 -19.40
C ALA A 124 -8.31 3.74 -20.74
N ASN A 125 -7.72 2.61 -21.13
CA ASN A 125 -7.01 2.49 -22.40
C ASN A 125 -7.95 2.67 -23.61
N ALA A 126 -9.18 2.16 -23.54
CA ALA A 126 -10.20 2.40 -24.56
C ALA A 126 -10.55 3.89 -24.67
N PHE A 127 -10.74 4.56 -23.52
CA PHE A 127 -10.99 5.99 -23.46
C PHE A 127 -9.84 6.81 -24.07
N PHE A 128 -8.59 6.51 -23.70
CA PHE A 128 -7.39 7.14 -24.26
C PHE A 128 -7.25 6.94 -25.76
N SER A 129 -7.44 5.70 -26.23
CA SER A 129 -7.38 5.38 -27.66
C SER A 129 -8.41 6.15 -28.46
N GLN A 130 -9.63 6.32 -27.94
CA GLN A 130 -10.71 7.03 -28.61
C GLN A 130 -10.53 8.56 -28.58
N HIS A 131 -10.12 9.13 -27.45
CA HIS A 131 -10.09 10.59 -27.28
C HIS A 131 -8.75 11.23 -27.63
N TRP A 132 -7.63 10.53 -27.46
CA TRP A 132 -6.28 11.05 -27.72
C TRP A 132 -5.56 10.34 -28.88
N GLY A 133 -6.16 9.29 -29.45
CA GLY A 133 -5.60 8.57 -30.60
C GLY A 133 -4.33 7.78 -30.28
N SER A 134 -3.99 7.62 -29.00
CA SER A 134 -2.83 6.87 -28.53
C SER A 134 -3.24 5.94 -27.40
N PRO A 135 -2.81 4.66 -27.43
CA PRO A 135 -3.05 3.75 -26.33
C PRO A 135 -2.20 4.14 -25.11
N MET A 136 -2.65 3.69 -23.95
CA MET A 136 -1.81 3.64 -22.77
C MET A 136 -0.74 2.56 -22.91
N LEU A 137 0.36 2.74 -22.20
CA LEU A 137 1.50 1.85 -22.15
C LEU A 137 1.67 1.35 -20.72
N LEU A 138 1.93 0.06 -20.54
CA LEU A 138 2.33 -0.48 -19.25
C LEU A 138 3.73 0.01 -18.90
N LEU A 139 3.95 0.32 -17.62
CA LEU A 139 5.22 0.85 -17.12
C LEU A 139 5.80 -0.05 -16.01
N TYR A 140 7.08 0.17 -15.72
CA TYR A 140 7.77 -0.34 -14.53
C TYR A 140 7.50 -1.80 -14.16
N GLY A 141 7.05 -2.07 -12.93
CA GLY A 141 6.83 -3.41 -12.38
C GLY A 141 5.77 -4.18 -13.15
N THR A 142 4.70 -3.49 -13.57
CA THR A 142 3.63 -4.07 -14.38
C THR A 142 4.14 -4.54 -15.74
N LEU A 143 4.91 -3.72 -16.46
CA LEU A 143 5.52 -4.13 -17.73
C LEU A 143 6.51 -5.29 -17.53
N LEU A 144 7.33 -5.24 -16.48
CA LEU A 144 8.28 -6.29 -16.17
C LEU A 144 7.58 -7.63 -15.88
N GLY A 145 6.47 -7.61 -15.14
CA GLY A 145 5.64 -8.78 -14.88
C GLY A 145 5.17 -9.43 -16.17
N VAL A 146 4.55 -8.63 -17.05
CA VAL A 146 4.07 -9.11 -18.36
C VAL A 146 5.19 -9.77 -19.18
N VAL A 147 6.38 -9.15 -19.22
CA VAL A 147 7.51 -9.69 -20.01
C VAL A 147 8.12 -10.93 -19.37
N ARG A 148 8.22 -11.00 -18.05
CA ARG A 148 8.95 -12.06 -17.34
C ARG A 148 8.07 -13.25 -16.98
N GLU A 149 6.87 -12.99 -16.46
CA GLU A 149 5.96 -14.00 -15.92
C GLU A 149 4.76 -14.23 -16.83
N GLY A 150 4.49 -13.33 -17.79
CA GLY A 150 3.23 -13.32 -18.54
C GLY A 150 2.03 -12.87 -17.70
N ASP A 151 2.27 -12.37 -16.48
CA ASP A 151 1.28 -11.93 -15.50
C ASP A 151 1.92 -10.92 -14.53
N PHE A 152 1.21 -10.46 -13.51
CA PHE A 152 1.79 -9.67 -12.42
C PHE A 152 2.95 -10.39 -11.73
N ILE A 153 3.89 -9.62 -11.19
CA ILE A 153 4.93 -10.16 -10.31
C ILE A 153 4.25 -10.71 -9.02
N PRO A 154 4.62 -11.89 -8.51
CA PRO A 154 4.01 -12.42 -7.29
C PRO A 154 4.15 -11.47 -6.10
N GLY A 155 2.99 -11.09 -5.52
CA GLY A 155 2.92 -10.17 -4.38
C GLY A 155 2.91 -8.69 -4.74
N ASP A 156 2.94 -8.36 -6.03
CA ASP A 156 2.83 -6.97 -6.52
C ASP A 156 1.41 -6.46 -6.35
N ASP A 157 1.23 -5.35 -5.64
CA ASP A 157 -0.08 -4.81 -5.28
C ASP A 157 -0.40 -3.45 -5.92
N ASP A 158 0.46 -3.00 -6.84
CA ASP A 158 0.29 -1.81 -7.67
C ASP A 158 0.05 -2.14 -9.16
N PHE A 159 -0.28 -1.11 -9.93
CA PHE A 159 -0.44 -1.17 -11.38
C PHE A 159 0.00 0.14 -12.00
N ASP A 160 1.01 0.05 -12.86
CA ASP A 160 1.62 1.20 -13.51
C ASP A 160 1.31 1.21 -15.01
N ALA A 161 0.64 2.28 -15.44
CA ALA A 161 0.47 2.60 -16.84
C ALA A 161 0.59 4.11 -17.08
N GLY A 162 0.93 4.49 -18.31
CA GLY A 162 1.08 5.88 -18.69
C GLY A 162 0.78 6.09 -20.17
N TYR A 163 0.99 7.32 -20.62
CA TYR A 163 0.83 7.71 -22.01
C TYR A 163 1.99 8.62 -22.43
N VAL A 164 2.19 8.76 -23.73
CA VAL A 164 3.22 9.65 -24.28
C VAL A 164 2.55 10.92 -24.80
N SER A 165 2.96 12.07 -24.25
CA SER A 165 2.55 13.38 -24.75
C SER A 165 3.35 13.76 -25.99
N ASN A 166 2.67 14.30 -26.99
CA ASN A 166 3.32 14.87 -28.18
C ASN A 166 3.65 16.37 -28.02
N LYS A 167 3.46 16.94 -26.82
CA LYS A 167 3.72 18.36 -26.57
C LYS A 167 5.23 18.60 -26.40
N GLY A 168 5.73 19.64 -27.06
CA GLY A 168 7.15 19.99 -27.07
C GLY A 168 7.64 20.82 -25.88
N SER A 169 6.78 21.14 -24.90
CA SER A 169 7.18 21.96 -23.75
C SER A 169 6.54 21.46 -22.43
N PRO A 170 7.24 21.60 -21.28
CA PRO A 170 6.70 21.18 -19.99
C PRO A 170 5.36 21.83 -19.62
N GLY A 171 5.18 23.10 -19.97
CA GLY A 171 3.92 23.82 -19.72
C GLY A 171 2.75 23.24 -20.50
N ALA A 172 2.98 22.87 -21.76
CA ALA A 172 1.96 22.26 -22.61
C ALA A 172 1.63 20.82 -22.18
N VAL A 173 2.64 20.03 -21.76
CA VAL A 173 2.42 18.70 -21.16
C VAL A 173 1.56 18.83 -19.90
N LYS A 174 1.90 19.76 -19.00
CA LYS A 174 1.13 19.99 -17.77
C LYS A 174 -0.33 20.33 -18.05
N GLN A 175 -0.58 21.22 -19.02
CA GLN A 175 -1.93 21.58 -19.40
C GLN A 175 -2.70 20.39 -19.97
N GLU A 176 -2.09 19.62 -20.87
CA GLU A 176 -2.69 18.39 -21.41
C GLU A 176 -3.00 17.38 -20.31
N THR A 177 -2.09 17.19 -19.36
CA THR A 177 -2.33 16.31 -18.21
C THR A 177 -3.50 16.79 -17.35
N MET A 178 -3.63 18.10 -17.11
CA MET A 178 -4.78 18.64 -16.37
C MET A 178 -6.10 18.40 -17.11
N GLU A 179 -6.12 18.64 -18.42
CA GLU A 179 -7.29 18.39 -19.28
C GLU A 179 -7.69 16.91 -19.24
N LEU A 180 -6.71 16.02 -19.37
CA LEU A 180 -6.90 14.56 -19.31
C LEU A 180 -7.53 14.13 -17.98
N VAL A 181 -7.04 14.65 -16.85
CA VAL A 181 -7.62 14.33 -15.53
C VAL A 181 -9.08 14.75 -15.44
N VAL A 182 -9.40 15.96 -15.89
CA VAL A 182 -10.77 16.45 -15.91
C VAL A 182 -11.65 15.53 -16.75
N GLN A 183 -11.17 15.13 -17.93
CA GLN A 183 -11.92 14.28 -18.84
C GLN A 183 -12.12 12.85 -18.28
N LEU A 184 -11.11 12.27 -17.64
CA LEU A 184 -11.25 11.00 -16.93
C LEU A 184 -12.30 11.10 -15.81
N VAL A 185 -12.27 12.16 -15.01
CA VAL A 185 -13.27 12.36 -13.95
C VAL A 185 -14.68 12.52 -14.53
N LEU A 186 -14.84 13.28 -15.63
CA LEU A 186 -16.12 13.41 -16.32
C LEU A 186 -16.60 12.08 -16.92
N HIS A 187 -15.68 11.16 -17.24
CA HIS A 187 -15.98 9.81 -17.71
C HIS A 187 -16.20 8.80 -16.57
N GLY A 188 -16.26 9.24 -15.31
CA GLY A 188 -16.58 8.40 -14.16
C GLY A 188 -15.38 7.78 -13.43
N PHE A 189 -14.15 8.10 -13.84
CA PHE A 189 -12.96 7.69 -13.11
C PHE A 189 -12.76 8.52 -11.84
N SER A 190 -12.23 7.90 -10.79
CA SER A 190 -11.72 8.62 -9.63
C SER A 190 -10.21 8.80 -9.79
N CYS A 191 -9.76 10.05 -9.92
CA CYS A 191 -8.35 10.36 -10.12
C CYS A 191 -7.75 11.02 -8.88
N ARG A 192 -6.51 10.66 -8.53
CA ARG A 192 -5.70 11.33 -7.51
C ARG A 192 -4.40 11.81 -8.12
N ALA A 193 -4.17 13.11 -8.13
CA ALA A 193 -2.91 13.68 -8.56
C ALA A 193 -1.90 13.66 -7.39
N LEU A 194 -0.73 13.07 -7.61
CA LEU A 194 0.44 13.20 -6.74
C LEU A 194 1.37 14.26 -7.34
N VAL A 195 1.87 15.17 -6.51
CA VAL A 195 2.50 16.42 -6.98
C VAL A 195 3.97 16.24 -7.41
N ASP A 196 4.49 15.01 -7.42
CA ASP A 196 5.90 14.73 -7.73
C ASP A 196 6.04 14.02 -9.10
N THR A 197 6.13 14.82 -10.17
CA THR A 197 6.66 14.53 -11.53
C THR A 197 6.30 13.24 -12.30
N HIS A 198 5.45 12.36 -11.77
CA HIS A 198 4.91 11.21 -12.48
C HIS A 198 3.40 11.23 -12.38
N PHE A 199 2.73 11.34 -13.53
CA PHE A 199 1.30 11.10 -13.59
C PHE A 199 1.07 9.59 -13.61
N VAL A 200 1.05 8.99 -12.43
CA VAL A 200 0.61 7.61 -12.26
C VAL A 200 -0.91 7.66 -12.22
N ILE A 201 -1.59 7.00 -13.17
CA ILE A 201 -2.98 6.62 -12.97
C ILE A 201 -2.93 5.49 -11.95
N ASP A 202 -2.83 5.86 -10.68
CA ASP A 202 -2.87 4.94 -9.56
C ASP A 202 -4.30 4.39 -9.52
N ALA A 203 -4.46 3.14 -9.96
CA ALA A 203 -5.73 2.43 -9.98
C ALA A 203 -6.22 2.06 -8.57
N HIS A 204 -5.77 2.76 -7.51
CA HIS A 204 -6.46 2.89 -6.22
C HIS A 204 -7.85 3.58 -6.32
N ALA A 205 -8.53 3.48 -7.46
CA ALA A 205 -9.91 3.93 -7.67
C ALA A 205 -10.88 3.05 -6.87
N MET A 206 -11.23 3.55 -5.68
CA MET A 206 -12.34 3.07 -4.86
C MET A 206 -13.68 3.33 -5.59
N PHE A 207 -14.04 2.52 -6.58
CA PHE A 207 -15.41 2.46 -7.10
C PHE A 207 -16.34 1.93 -6.00
N SER A 208 -17.23 2.80 -5.54
CA SER A 208 -18.54 2.43 -5.04
C SER A 208 -19.48 2.45 -6.24
N LEU A 209 -19.90 1.27 -6.70
CA LEU A 209 -20.99 1.15 -7.68
C LEU A 209 -22.29 1.55 -6.98
N ASN A 210 -22.69 2.80 -7.08
CA ASN A 210 -24.10 3.15 -7.01
C ASN A 210 -24.61 3.28 -8.44
N SER A 211 -25.06 2.16 -9.00
CA SER A 211 -25.89 2.18 -10.20
C SER A 211 -27.25 2.78 -9.84
N THR A 212 -27.39 4.10 -9.86
CA THR A 212 -28.71 4.69 -10.07
C THR A 212 -28.96 4.63 -11.57
N THR A 213 -29.50 3.50 -12.03
CA THR A 213 -30.21 3.44 -13.29
C THR A 213 -31.37 4.42 -13.21
N LYS A 214 -31.23 5.58 -13.85
CA LYS A 214 -32.39 6.42 -14.18
C LYS A 214 -33.21 5.65 -15.20
N THR A 215 -34.30 5.03 -14.74
CA THR A 215 -35.37 4.58 -15.62
C THR A 215 -35.93 5.82 -16.35
N PRO A 216 -35.98 5.85 -17.69
CA PRO A 216 -36.64 6.94 -18.38
C PRO A 216 -38.13 6.89 -18.04
N ALA A 217 -38.66 8.02 -17.57
CA ALA A 217 -40.08 8.19 -17.37
C ALA A 217 -40.77 7.95 -18.72
N GLY A 218 -41.62 6.93 -18.75
CA GLY A 218 -42.41 6.56 -19.91
C GLY A 218 -43.24 7.75 -20.39
N GLY A 219 -42.99 8.17 -21.62
CA GLY A 219 -43.96 8.91 -22.40
C GLY A 219 -44.87 7.92 -23.10
N ALA A 220 -46.15 7.97 -22.77
CA ALA A 220 -47.25 7.63 -23.67
C ALA A 220 -48.59 8.05 -23.04
N PRO A 221 -49.66 8.23 -23.82
CA PRO A 221 -49.74 8.38 -25.27
C PRO A 221 -50.03 9.83 -25.72
#